data_AF-A0A4Q0AMQ9-F1
#
_entry.id   AF-A0A4Q0AMQ9-F1
#
_cell.length_a   1.000
_cell.length_b   1.000
_cell.length_c   1.000
_cell.angle_alpha   90.00
_cell.angle_beta   90.00
_cell.angle_gamma   90.00
#
_symmetry.space_group_name_H-M   'P 1'
#
loop_
_entity.id
_entity.type
_entity.pdbx_description
1 polymer ?
#
loop_
_entity_poly.entity_id
_entity_poly.type
_entity_poly.pdbx_seq_one_letter_code
_entity_poly.pdbx_strand_id
1 'polypeptide(L)'
;ASKAGSVAHFEAEILTENILRYMKGEPLKEEFDGHANCFIETGNGKALLIDFNYTHEPVEGSFPFPGVGPLRLLKESRMNHMGKLAFRWIYWNMLLKGTHIPFVSATMQEAGKYFD
;
A
#
# COMPACT_ATOMS: atom_id res chain seq x y z
N ALA A 1 7.35 -13.76 3.25
CA ALA A 1 6.45 -12.78 2.63
C ALA A 1 5.24 -12.54 3.52
N SER A 2 4.77 -11.29 3.61
CA SER A 2 3.55 -10.91 4.35
C SER A 2 2.30 -11.43 3.64
N LYS A 3 1.24 -11.75 4.39
CA LYS A 3 -0.06 -12.21 3.87
C LYS A 3 -1.17 -11.27 4.36
N ALA A 4 -1.41 -10.21 3.61
CA ALA A 4 -2.35 -9.15 4.00
C ALA A 4 -3.26 -8.76 2.83
N GLY A 5 -4.37 -8.08 3.13
CA GLY A 5 -5.30 -7.57 2.11
C GLY A 5 -4.65 -6.58 1.14
N SER A 6 -3.68 -5.78 1.60
CA SER A 6 -2.90 -4.89 0.71
C SER A 6 -2.08 -5.68 -0.30
N VAL A 7 -1.43 -6.76 0.14
CA VAL A 7 -0.61 -7.64 -0.71
C VAL A 7 -1.49 -8.27 -1.78
N ALA A 8 -2.63 -8.85 -1.39
CA ALA A 8 -3.58 -9.43 -2.33
C ALA A 8 -4.10 -8.41 -3.36
N HIS A 9 -4.31 -7.16 -2.94
CA HIS A 9 -4.74 -6.09 -3.85
C HIS A 9 -3.64 -5.73 -4.87
N PHE A 10 -2.40 -5.51 -4.42
CA PHE A 10 -1.28 -5.16 -5.30
C PHE A 10 -0.89 -6.31 -6.24
N GLU A 11 -0.90 -7.55 -5.75
CA GLU A 11 -0.70 -8.74 -6.58
C GLU A 11 -1.80 -8.86 -7.65
N ALA A 12 -3.05 -8.56 -7.31
CA ALA A 12 -4.16 -8.62 -8.26
C ALA A 12 -4.02 -7.61 -9.41
N GLU A 13 -3.48 -6.40 -9.16
CA GLU A 13 -3.21 -5.41 -10.21
C GLU A 13 -2.17 -5.92 -11.21
N ILE A 14 -1.02 -6.40 -10.71
CA ILE A 14 0.07 -6.93 -11.54
C ILE A 14 -0.36 -8.19 -12.28
N LEU A 15 -1.10 -9.08 -11.62
CA LEU A 15 -1.66 -10.28 -12.24
C LEU A 15 -2.61 -9.92 -13.39
N THR A 16 -3.46 -8.91 -13.19
CA THR A 16 -4.39 -8.44 -14.23
C THR A 16 -3.63 -7.91 -15.45
N GLU A 17 -2.59 -7.09 -15.25
CA GLU A 17 -1.76 -6.61 -16.38
C GLU A 17 -1.09 -7.79 -17.11
N ASN A 18 -0.55 -8.76 -16.37
CA ASN A 18 0.12 -9.92 -16.95
C ASN A 18 -0.84 -10.85 -17.72
N ILE A 19 -2.08 -11.03 -17.27
CA ILE A 19 -3.10 -11.75 -18.03
C ILE A 19 -3.38 -11.05 -19.35
N LEU A 20 -3.53 -9.72 -19.35
CA LEU A 20 -3.76 -8.94 -20.57
C LEU A 20 -2.56 -9.00 -21.54
N ARG A 21 -1.33 -8.99 -21.02
CA ARG A 21 -0.10 -9.18 -21.81
C ARG A 21 -0.04 -10.55 -22.46
N TYR A 22 -0.31 -11.59 -21.67
CA TYR A 22 -0.35 -12.96 -22.14
C TYR A 22 -1.34 -13.12 -23.30
N MET A 23 -2.55 -12.56 -23.16
CA MET A 23 -3.57 -12.58 -24.20
C MET A 23 -3.14 -11.89 -25.50
N LYS A 24 -2.21 -10.92 -25.43
CA LYS A 24 -1.64 -10.20 -26.58
C LYS A 24 -0.37 -10.85 -27.14
N GLY A 25 0.12 -11.95 -26.54
CA GLY A 25 1.42 -12.52 -26.88
C GLY A 25 2.62 -11.66 -26.48
N GLU A 26 2.42 -10.72 -25.55
CA GLU A 26 3.47 -9.87 -25.00
C GLU A 26 4.20 -10.59 -23.86
N PRO A 27 5.49 -10.29 -23.61
CA PRO A 27 6.21 -10.84 -22.46
C PRO A 27 5.57 -10.40 -21.14
N LEU A 28 5.53 -11.33 -20.19
CA LEU A 28 5.12 -11.07 -18.81
C LEU A 28 6.15 -10.18 -18.12
N LYS A 29 5.68 -9.46 -17.11
CA LYS A 29 6.49 -8.58 -16.26
C LYS A 29 6.57 -9.13 -14.85
N GLU A 30 7.77 -9.23 -14.33
CA GLU A 30 8.06 -9.60 -12.94
C GLU A 30 8.21 -8.33 -12.08
N GLU A 31 7.11 -7.60 -11.89
CA GLU A 31 7.15 -6.28 -11.24
C GLU A 31 6.78 -6.30 -9.75
N PHE A 32 6.23 -7.40 -9.21
CA PHE A 32 5.81 -7.41 -7.82
C PHE A 32 7.01 -7.49 -6.87
N ASP A 33 7.21 -6.42 -6.10
CA ASP A 33 8.35 -6.24 -5.19
C ASP A 33 8.06 -6.71 -3.75
N GLY A 34 6.89 -7.31 -3.50
CA GLY A 34 6.46 -7.71 -2.16
C GLY A 34 5.84 -6.59 -1.33
N HIS A 35 5.48 -5.46 -1.96
CA HIS A 35 4.88 -4.30 -1.29
C HIS A 35 3.72 -4.69 -0.37
N ALA A 36 3.78 -4.20 0.85
CA ALA A 36 2.77 -4.41 1.87
C ALA A 36 2.58 -3.13 2.69
N ASN A 37 1.32 -2.79 2.93
CA ASN A 37 0.92 -1.62 3.72
C ASN A 37 -0.03 -2.07 4.84
N CYS A 38 0.22 -1.63 6.08
CA CYS A 38 -0.58 -2.09 7.22
C CYS A 38 -0.83 -1.01 8.27
N PHE A 39 -2.09 -0.85 8.66
CA PHE A 39 -2.50 -0.05 9.82
C PHE A 39 -2.48 -0.87 11.11
N ILE A 40 -1.63 -0.48 12.06
CA ILE A 40 -1.49 -1.10 13.38
C ILE A 40 -2.12 -0.17 14.42
N GLU A 41 -3.23 -0.59 15.02
CA GLU A 41 -3.89 0.19 16.09
C GLU A 41 -3.11 0.07 17.40
N THR A 42 -2.80 1.20 18.02
CA THR A 42 -2.14 1.25 19.34
C THR A 42 -3.12 1.53 20.47
N GLY A 43 -4.37 1.86 20.14
CA GLY A 43 -5.40 2.24 21.10
C GLY A 43 -5.50 3.76 21.29
N ASN A 44 -6.40 4.19 22.18
CA ASN A 44 -6.63 5.62 22.48
C ASN A 44 -6.89 6.51 21.25
N GLY A 45 -7.52 5.94 20.20
CA GLY A 45 -7.79 6.63 18.95
C GLY A 45 -6.54 6.96 18.12
N LYS A 46 -5.49 6.15 18.25
CA LYS A 46 -4.24 6.29 17.51
C LYS A 46 -3.81 4.97 16.86
N ALA A 47 -3.04 5.10 15.78
CA ALA A 47 -2.47 3.98 15.05
C ALA A 47 -1.10 4.34 14.47
N LEU A 48 -0.34 3.32 14.08
CA LEU A 48 0.78 3.44 13.15
C LEU A 48 0.35 2.97 11.75
N LEU A 49 1.07 3.45 10.76
CA LEU A 49 1.07 2.91 9.41
C LEU A 49 2.47 2.39 9.13
N ILE A 50 2.58 1.17 8.62
CA ILE A 50 3.84 0.61 8.12
C ILE A 50 3.75 0.34 6.63
N ASP A 51 4.87 0.52 5.95
CA ASP A 51 5.01 0.35 4.52
C ASP A 51 6.38 -0.25 4.22
N PHE A 52 6.41 -1.38 3.53
CA PHE A 52 7.62 -2.18 3.31
C PHE A 52 7.47 -3.06 2.06
N ASN A 53 8.57 -3.65 1.60
CA ASN A 53 8.57 -4.60 0.49
C ASN A 53 9.59 -5.73 0.75
N TYR A 54 10.03 -6.49 -0.26
CA TYR A 54 10.99 -7.57 -0.05
C TYR A 54 12.42 -7.12 0.24
N THR A 55 12.79 -5.90 -0.17
CA THR A 55 14.15 -5.39 0.00
C THR A 55 14.30 -4.41 1.15
N HIS A 56 13.21 -3.73 1.52
CA HIS A 56 13.20 -2.74 2.60
C HIS A 56 12.27 -3.19 3.73
N GLU A 57 12.79 -3.16 4.95
CA GLU A 57 11.99 -3.25 6.17
C GLU A 57 11.04 -2.04 6.30
N PRO A 58 10.07 -2.05 7.24
CA PRO A 58 9.26 -0.87 7.51
C PRO A 58 10.12 0.37 7.76
N VAL A 59 9.81 1.46 7.05
CA VAL A 59 10.56 2.72 7.11
C VAL A 59 9.71 3.88 7.61
N GLU A 60 10.38 4.92 8.11
CA GLU A 60 9.75 6.20 8.42
C GLU A 60 9.48 7.01 7.15
N GLY A 61 8.58 8.00 7.24
CA GLY A 61 8.21 8.84 6.11
C GLY A 61 6.78 9.34 6.15
N SER A 62 6.25 9.70 4.98
CA SER A 62 4.86 10.13 4.82
C SER A 62 4.16 9.40 3.67
N PHE A 63 2.84 9.20 3.83
CA PHE A 63 1.99 8.48 2.88
C PHE A 63 0.64 9.19 2.71
N PRO A 64 -0.04 9.09 1.53
CA PRO A 64 0.45 8.51 0.28
C PRO A 64 1.36 9.46 -0.51
N PHE A 65 1.41 10.75 -0.13
CA PHE A 65 2.20 11.75 -0.84
C PHE A 65 3.59 11.91 -0.21
N PRO A 66 4.67 11.85 -1.01
CA PRO A 66 6.03 12.08 -0.53
C PRO A 66 6.21 13.43 0.17
N GLY A 67 6.78 13.43 1.38
CA GLY A 67 7.07 14.61 2.21
C GLY A 67 5.84 15.30 2.85
N VAL A 68 4.70 15.33 2.17
CA VAL A 68 3.51 16.12 2.56
C VAL A 68 2.28 15.30 2.90
N GLY A 69 2.37 13.97 2.81
CA GLY A 69 1.26 13.04 3.07
C GLY A 69 0.74 13.15 4.52
N PRO A 70 -0.59 13.03 4.72
CA PRO A 70 -1.20 13.16 6.05
C PRO A 70 -0.87 11.97 6.96
N LEU A 71 -0.58 10.79 6.41
CA LEU A 71 -0.27 9.59 7.18
C LEU A 71 1.23 9.52 7.43
N ARG A 72 1.62 9.28 8.69
CA ARG A 72 3.03 9.20 9.10
C ARG A 72 3.41 7.74 9.29
N LEU A 73 4.43 7.29 8.56
CA LEU A 73 4.92 5.93 8.66
C LEU A 73 5.73 5.73 9.95
N LEU A 74 5.61 4.55 10.56
CA LEU A 74 6.25 4.16 11.83
C LEU A 74 6.05 5.14 13.02
N LYS A 75 5.09 6.05 12.91
CA LYS A 75 4.77 7.02 13.96
C LYS A 75 3.34 6.88 14.43
N GLU A 76 3.17 6.79 15.74
CA GLU A 76 1.85 6.77 16.36
C GLU A 76 1.13 8.11 16.11
N SER A 77 -0.06 8.07 15.49
CA SER A 77 -0.85 9.27 15.25
C SER A 77 -2.35 9.00 15.21
N ARG A 78 -3.15 10.01 15.59
CA ARG A 78 -4.61 10.01 15.39
C ARG A 78 -4.99 10.03 13.91
N MET A 79 -4.15 10.65 13.08
CA MET A 79 -4.40 10.73 11.64
C MET A 79 -4.35 9.33 10.99
N ASN A 80 -3.39 8.50 11.38
CA ASN A 80 -3.32 7.10 10.93
C ASN A 80 -4.57 6.31 11.35
N HIS A 81 -5.06 6.51 12.57
CA HIS A 81 -6.31 5.88 13.01
C HIS A 81 -7.51 6.32 12.16
N MET A 82 -7.65 7.63 11.91
CA MET A 82 -8.68 8.14 11.02
C MET A 82 -8.53 7.61 9.59
N GLY A 83 -7.29 7.46 9.11
CA GLY A 83 -6.98 6.82 7.82
C GLY A 83 -7.47 5.37 7.75
N LYS A 84 -7.24 4.58 8.80
CA LYS A 84 -7.75 3.20 8.91
C LYS A 84 -9.28 3.16 8.87
N LEU A 85 -9.95 4.06 9.59
CA LEU A 85 -11.41 4.14 9.59
C LEU A 85 -11.95 4.54 8.22
N ALA A 86 -11.32 5.52 7.56
CA ALA A 86 -11.65 5.91 6.18
C ALA A 86 -11.43 4.76 5.19
N PHE A 87 -10.39 3.96 5.38
CA PHE A 87 -10.09 2.80 4.54
C PHE A 87 -11.23 1.78 4.51
N ARG A 88 -12.04 1.65 5.57
CA ARG A 88 -13.24 0.80 5.54
C ARG A 88 -14.17 1.17 4.38
N TRP A 89 -14.43 2.46 4.16
CA TRP A 89 -15.28 2.90 3.07
C TRP A 89 -14.62 2.64 1.71
N ILE A 90 -13.32 2.95 1.59
CA ILE A 90 -12.51 2.74 0.39
C ILE A 90 -12.54 1.26 -0.02
N TYR A 91 -12.37 0.34 0.93
CA TYR A 91 -12.42 -1.10 0.70
C TYR A 91 -13.73 -1.54 0.02
N TRP A 92 -14.87 -1.20 0.61
CA TRP A 92 -16.18 -1.64 0.11
C TRP A 92 -16.63 -0.91 -1.16
N ASN A 93 -16.24 0.36 -1.32
CA ASN A 93 -16.75 1.20 -2.42
C ASN A 93 -15.81 1.35 -3.59
N MET A 94 -14.52 1.02 -3.44
CA MET A 94 -13.50 1.12 -4.48
C MET A 94 -12.81 -0.23 -4.74
N LEU A 95 -12.08 -0.79 -3.74
CA LEU A 95 -11.25 -1.99 -3.98
C LEU A 95 -12.08 -3.18 -4.45
N LEU A 96 -13.17 -3.51 -3.75
CA LEU A 96 -14.02 -4.65 -4.15
C LEU A 96 -14.73 -4.46 -5.49
N LYS A 97 -14.84 -3.22 -5.97
CA LYS A 97 -15.39 -2.91 -7.30
C LYS A 97 -14.32 -2.90 -8.39
N GLY A 98 -13.06 -3.23 -8.05
CA GLY A 98 -11.94 -3.16 -8.98
C GLY A 98 -11.54 -1.74 -9.37
N THR A 99 -11.94 -0.73 -8.59
CA THR A 99 -11.53 0.66 -8.82
C THR A 99 -10.17 0.90 -8.18
N HIS A 100 -9.20 1.36 -8.98
CA HIS A 100 -7.85 1.70 -8.53
C HIS A 100 -7.88 2.80 -7.45
N ILE A 101 -7.02 2.67 -6.44
CA ILE A 101 -6.87 3.67 -5.38
C ILE A 101 -5.94 4.78 -5.89
N PRO A 102 -6.40 6.04 -6.03
CA PRO A 102 -5.54 7.12 -6.47
C PRO A 102 -4.29 7.24 -5.58
N PHE A 103 -3.13 7.43 -6.20
CA PHE A 103 -1.84 7.70 -5.55
C PHE A 103 -1.24 6.54 -4.74
N VAL A 104 -1.78 5.32 -4.86
CA VAL A 104 -1.19 4.11 -4.28
C VAL A 104 -0.87 3.15 -5.41
N SER A 105 0.39 2.73 -5.53
CA SER A 105 0.85 1.80 -6.57
C SER A 105 1.05 0.39 -6.02
N ALA A 106 0.99 -0.60 -6.93
CA ALA A 106 1.30 -1.99 -6.61
C ALA A 106 2.74 -2.19 -6.11
N THR A 107 3.70 -1.43 -6.62
CA THR A 107 5.08 -1.39 -6.12
C THR A 107 5.26 -0.33 -5.05
N MET A 108 6.20 -0.57 -4.13
CA MET A 108 6.46 0.35 -3.03
C MET A 108 7.14 1.63 -3.54
N GLN A 109 6.53 2.79 -3.33
CA GLN A 109 7.16 4.07 -3.64
C GLN A 109 8.23 4.41 -2.59
N GLU A 110 9.46 4.72 -3.02
CA GLU A 110 10.57 5.11 -2.13
C GLU A 110 10.61 6.61 -1.82
N ALA A 111 10.03 7.45 -2.68
CA ALA A 111 10.03 8.89 -2.48
C ALA A 111 9.31 9.30 -1.19
N GLY A 112 9.96 10.15 -0.38
CA GLY A 112 9.40 10.64 0.89
C GLY A 112 9.51 9.64 2.06
N LYS A 113 10.23 8.54 1.86
CA LYS A 113 10.66 7.62 2.90
C LYS A 113 12.10 7.87 3.29
N TYR A 114 12.42 7.56 4.53
CA TYR A 114 13.76 7.70 5.08
C TYR A 114 14.38 6.31 5.17
N PHE A 115 15.40 6.08 4.35
CA PHE A 115 16.25 4.90 4.38
C PHE A 115 17.55 5.32 5.07
N ASP A 116 17.88 4.70 6.19
CA ASP A 116 19.16 4.91 6.90
C ASP A 116 20.35 4.33 6.09
#